data_AF-A0A5B9DQ55-F1
#
_entry.id   AF-A0A5B9DQ55-F1
#
_cell.length_a   1.000
_cell.length_b   1.000
_cell.length_c   1.000
_cell.angle_alpha   90.00
_cell.angle_beta   90.00
_cell.angle_gamma   90.00
#
_symmetry.space_group_name_H-M   'P 1'
#
loop_
_entity.id
_entity.type
_entity.pdbx_description
1 polymer ?
#
loop_
_entity_poly.entity_id
_entity_poly.type
_entity_poly.pdbx_seq_one_letter_code
_entity_poly.pdbx_strand_id
1 'polypeptide(L)' 'MARGFDAIQALYLAMQQIAVNLYASPYHVAGTLRWGKPGTGYGFPMPRPGIEDLIGEDRYNQVP' A
#
# COMPACT_ATOMS: atom_id res chain seq x y z
N MET A 1 18.24 10.18 -21.45
CA MET A 1 17.33 10.60 -20.35
C MET A 1 16.59 9.38 -19.79
N ALA A 2 17.32 8.42 -19.18
CA ALA A 2 16.73 7.17 -18.64
C ALA A 2 16.79 7.11 -17.11
N ARG A 3 17.89 7.58 -16.50
CA ARG A 3 18.13 7.52 -15.05
C ARG A 3 17.02 8.13 -14.16
N GLY A 4 16.39 9.22 -14.59
CA GLY A 4 15.30 9.84 -13.82
C GLY A 4 14.01 9.01 -13.84
N PHE A 5 13.74 8.36 -14.97
CA PHE A 5 12.60 7.45 -15.11
C PHE A 5 12.81 6.20 -14.26
N ASP A 6 14.01 5.62 -14.29
CA ASP A 6 14.39 4.46 -13.47
C ASP A 6 14.25 4.76 -11.97
N ALA A 7 14.63 5.95 -11.52
CA ALA A 7 14.51 6.36 -10.13
C ALA A 7 13.04 6.51 -9.66
N ILE A 8 12.17 7.08 -10.50
CA ILE A 8 10.74 7.22 -10.17
C ILE A 8 10.06 5.85 -10.16
N GLN A 9 10.39 4.98 -11.13
CA GLN A 9 9.88 3.61 -11.15
C GLN A 9 10.36 2.81 -9.93
N ALA A 10 11.64 2.92 -9.56
CA ALA A 10 12.17 2.29 -8.35
C ALA A 10 11.49 2.79 -7.08
N LEU A 11 11.23 4.10 -6.98
CA LEU A 11 10.49 4.68 -5.87
C LEU A 11 9.06 4.13 -5.79
N TYR A 12 8.36 4.06 -6.93
CA TYR A 12 7.01 3.50 -6.98
C TYR A 12 6.97 2.03 -6.55
N LEU A 13 7.92 1.23 -7.00
CA LEU A 13 8.08 -0.17 -6.57
C LEU A 13 8.39 -0.29 -5.08
N ALA A 14 9.22 0.61 -4.54
CA ALA A 14 9.51 0.64 -3.10
C ALA A 14 8.25 0.97 -2.28
N MET A 15 7.43 1.90 -2.75
CA MET A 15 6.14 2.22 -2.12
C MET A 15 5.19 1.03 -2.14
N GLN A 16 5.15 0.29 -3.26
CA GLN A 16 4.38 -0.95 -3.37
C GLN A 16 4.87 -2.04 -2.42
N GLN A 17 6.19 -2.18 -2.25
CA GLN A 17 6.76 -3.14 -1.29
C GLN A 17 6.38 -2.78 0.16
N ILE A 18 6.35 -1.48 0.49
CA ILE A 18 5.87 -1.02 1.80
C ILE A 18 4.41 -1.41 1.99
N ALA A 19 3.53 -1.17 1.00
CA ALA A 19 2.13 -1.57 1.07
C ALA A 19 1.97 -3.06 1.36
N VAL A 20 2.65 -3.92 0.59
CA VAL A 20 2.62 -5.38 0.78
C VAL A 20 3.05 -5.75 2.19
N ASN A 21 4.15 -5.18 2.69
CA ASN A 21 4.64 -5.50 4.03
C ASN A 21 3.67 -5.05 5.13
N LEU A 22 3.00 -3.91 4.97
CA LEU A 22 2.01 -3.42 5.94
C LEU A 22 0.79 -4.33 5.98
N TYR A 23 0.18 -4.60 4.83
CA TYR A 23 -1.04 -5.41 4.71
C TYR A 23 -0.80 -6.89 5.02
N ALA A 24 0.37 -7.44 4.69
CA ALA A 24 0.73 -8.82 5.04
C ALA A 24 1.20 -8.98 6.49
N SER A 25 1.40 -7.89 7.24
CA SER A 25 1.90 -7.98 8.62
C SER A 25 0.86 -8.60 9.56
N PRO A 26 1.30 -9.36 10.58
CA PRO A 26 0.39 -9.87 11.60
C PRO A 26 -0.32 -8.75 12.38
N TYR A 27 0.26 -7.54 12.40
CA TYR A 27 -0.34 -6.37 13.05
C TYR A 27 -1.55 -5.82 12.29
N HIS A 28 -1.52 -5.87 10.96
CA HIS A 28 -2.69 -5.57 10.13
C HIS A 28 -3.80 -6.60 10.36
N VAL A 29 -3.46 -7.89 10.30
CA VAL A 29 -4.41 -8.99 10.54
C VAL A 29 -5.02 -8.91 11.95
N ALA A 30 -4.22 -8.54 12.96
CA ALA A 30 -4.69 -8.34 14.32
C ALA A 30 -5.52 -7.06 14.52
N GLY A 31 -5.65 -6.21 13.49
CA GLY A 31 -6.35 -4.92 13.57
C GLY A 31 -5.66 -3.89 14.48
N THR A 32 -4.39 -4.11 14.82
CA THR A 32 -3.63 -3.24 15.74
C THR A 32 -2.83 -2.17 14.99
N LEU A 33 -2.46 -2.44 13.74
CA LEU A 33 -1.78 -1.50 12.86
C LEU A 33 -2.77 -0.47 12.30
N ARG A 34 -2.51 0.81 12.55
CA ARG A 34 -3.36 1.93 12.11
C ARG A 34 -2.51 3.12 11.66
N TRP A 35 -2.98 3.83 10.65
CA TRP A 35 -2.48 5.15 10.29
C TRP A 35 -3.59 6.18 10.47
N GLY A 36 -3.47 7.02 11.50
CA GLY A 36 -4.55 7.94 11.88
C GLY A 36 -5.68 7.22 12.61
N LYS A 37 -6.80 6.94 11.91
CA LYS A 37 -8.03 6.39 12.53
C LYS A 37 -8.09 4.86 12.39
N PRO A 38 -8.78 4.15 13.29
CA PRO A 38 -9.04 2.72 13.08
C PRO A 38 -9.83 2.49 11.79
N GLY A 39 -9.43 1.49 11.00
CA GLY A 39 -10.12 1.10 9.77
C GLY A 39 -9.82 1.96 8.54
N THR A 40 -8.96 2.98 8.66
CA THR A 40 -8.40 3.68 7.49
C THR A 40 -7.25 2.88 6.90
N GLY A 41 -7.00 3.08 5.60
CA GLY A 41 -5.84 2.51 4.92
C GLY A 41 -4.53 3.14 5.40
N TYR A 42 -3.43 2.76 4.75
CA TYR A 42 -2.08 3.25 5.05
C TYR A 42 -1.55 4.26 4.02
N GLY A 43 -2.27 4.49 2.92
CA GLY A 43 -1.94 5.52 1.92
C GLY A 43 -0.83 5.12 0.95
N PHE A 44 -0.46 3.83 0.90
CA PHE A 44 0.53 3.32 -0.05
C PHE A 44 -0.14 2.65 -1.25
N PRO A 45 0.39 2.82 -2.47
CA PRO A 45 -0.13 2.17 -3.66
C PRO A 45 0.09 0.66 -3.57
N MET A 46 -0.95 -0.13 -3.80
CA MET A 46 -0.88 -1.58 -3.77
C MET A 46 -0.65 -2.16 -5.17
N PRO A 47 0.16 -3.22 -5.31
CA PRO A 47 0.18 -4.02 -6.53
C PRO A 47 -1.20 -4.61 -6.83
N ARG A 48 -1.56 -4.70 -8.10
CA ARG A 48 -2.85 -5.27 -8.54
C ARG A 48 -3.25 -6.58 -7.84
N PRO A 49 -2.36 -7.57 -7.66
CA PRO A 49 -2.71 -8.83 -7.00
C PRO A 49 -3.09 -8.70 -5.52
N GLY A 50 -2.72 -7.61 -4.83
CA GLY A 50 -3.01 -7.43 -3.41
C GLY A 50 -4.07 -6.36 -3.12
N ILE A 51 -4.73 -5.82 -4.14
CA ILE A 51 -5.75 -4.77 -3.98
C ILE A 51 -6.93 -5.27 -3.11
N GLU A 52 -7.21 -6.57 -3.11
CA GLU A 52 -8.28 -7.18 -2.33
C GLU A 52 -8.07 -7.10 -0.81
N ASP A 53 -6.82 -7.01 -0.35
CA ASP A 53 -6.45 -6.87 1.07
C ASP A 53 -6.65 -5.42 1.59
N LEU A 54 -6.88 -4.46 0.69
CA LEU A 54 -7.06 -3.07 1.07
C LEU A 54 -8.33 -2.85 1.89
N ILE A 55 -8.22 -1.94 2.85
CA ILE A 55 -9.29 -1.49 3.74
C ILE A 55 -9.43 0.03 3.68
N GLY A 56 -10.59 0.54 4.14
CA GLY A 56 -10.83 1.97 4.27
C GLY A 56 -10.69 2.72 2.95
N GLU A 57 -10.17 3.95 3.02
CA GLU A 57 -9.95 4.83 1.86
C GLU A 57 -9.06 4.22 0.77
N ASP A 58 -8.06 3.42 1.14
CA ASP A 58 -7.16 2.77 0.18
C ASP A 58 -7.93 1.81 -0.73
N ARG A 59 -8.92 1.09 -0.17
CA ARG A 59 -9.78 0.22 -0.97
C ARG A 59 -10.59 1.02 -1.97
N TYR A 60 -11.24 2.10 -1.52
CA TYR A 60 -12.10 2.90 -2.41
C TYR A 60 -11.33 3.66 -3.50
N ASN A 61 -10.09 4.07 -3.21
CA ASN A 61 -9.30 4.89 -4.12
C ASN A 61 -8.48 4.08 -5.13
N GLN A 62 -8.24 2.80 -4.86
CA GLN A 62 -7.36 1.96 -5.69
C GLN A 62 -8.09 0.81 -6.40
N VAL A 63 -9.30 0.47 -5.96
CA VAL A 63 -10.16 -0.46 -6.70
C VAL A 63 -10.78 0.28 -7.90
N PRO A 64 -10.70 -0.28 -9.12
CA PRO A 64 -11.30 0.31 -10.31
C PRO A 64 -12.84 0.32 -10.30
#